data_AF-A0A2N4UP03-F1
#
_entry.id   AF-A0A2N4UP03-F1
#
_cell.length_a   1.000
_cell.length_b   1.000
_cell.length_c   1.000
_cell.angle_alpha   90.00
_cell.angle_beta   90.00
_cell.angle_gamma   90.00
#
_symmetry.space_group_name_H-M   'P 1'
#
loop_
_entity.id
_entity.type
_entity.pdbx_description
1 polymer ?
#
loop_
_entity_poly.entity_id
_entity_poly.type
_entity_poly.pdbx_seq_one_letter_code
_entity_poly.pdbx_strand_id
1 'polypeptide(L)' 'MSSITDSTAKKTRSREWKMFLFITIFLFPILSVIFVGGYGFTVWMLQLFIFGPPGHGG' A
#
# COMPACT_ATOMS: atom_id res chain seq x y z
N MET A 1 25.90 34.14 -13.66
CA MET A 1 26.01 33.03 -12.67
C MET A 1 24.62 32.62 -12.16
N SER A 2 23.64 32.39 -13.05
CA SER A 2 22.22 32.23 -12.68
C SER A 2 21.57 30.94 -13.20
N SER A 3 22.14 30.26 -14.20
CA SER A 3 21.54 29.02 -14.74
C SER A 3 21.83 27.76 -13.90
N ILE A 4 22.90 27.75 -13.09
CA ILE A 4 23.28 26.60 -12.25
C ILE A 4 22.32 26.44 -11.05
N THR A 5 21.86 27.56 -10.49
CA THR A 5 20.96 27.57 -9.32
C THR A 5 19.57 27.06 -9.68
N ASP A 6 19.05 27.41 -10.87
CA ASP A 6 17.72 27.00 -11.34
C ASP A 6 17.63 25.49 -11.59
N SER A 7 18.67 24.90 -12.19
CA SER A 7 18.77 23.46 -12.42
C SER A 7 18.79 22.65 -11.11
N THR A 8 19.43 23.20 -10.07
CA THR A 8 19.53 22.56 -8.75
C THR A 8 18.18 22.62 -8.01
N ALA A 9 17.50 23.75 -8.05
CA ALA A 9 16.15 23.93 -7.50
C ALA A 9 15.11 23.06 -8.24
N LYS A 10 15.19 22.96 -9.56
CA LYS A 10 14.28 22.12 -10.36
C LYS A 10 14.47 20.62 -10.09
N LYS A 11 15.72 20.19 -9.85
CA LYS A 11 16.06 18.80 -9.52
C LYS A 11 15.52 18.38 -8.15
N THR A 12 15.45 19.28 -7.16
CA THR A 12 14.89 18.94 -5.84
C THR A 12 13.37 18.79 -5.87
N ARG A 13 12.66 19.70 -6.55
CA ARG A 13 11.18 19.63 -6.68
C ARG A 13 10.71 18.38 -7.43
N SER A 14 11.46 17.95 -8.44
CA SER A 14 11.16 16.74 -9.21
C SER A 14 11.37 15.45 -8.40
N ARG A 15 12.25 15.47 -7.40
CA ARG A 15 12.57 14.31 -6.57
C ARG A 15 11.50 14.07 -5.50
N GLU A 16 10.97 15.14 -4.91
CA GLU A 16 9.88 15.07 -3.93
C GLU A 16 8.60 14.51 -4.54
N TRP A 17 8.23 14.97 -5.73
CA TRP A 17 7.06 14.45 -6.46
C TRP A 17 7.19 12.95 -6.79
N LYS A 18 8.39 12.50 -7.16
CA LYS A 18 8.65 11.08 -7.39
C LYS A 18 8.51 10.24 -6.12
N MET A 19 8.97 10.74 -4.98
CA MET A 19 8.82 10.04 -3.70
C MET A 19 7.36 9.96 -3.26
N PHE A 20 6.61 11.06 -3.40
CA PHE A 20 5.17 11.06 -3.12
C PHE A 20 4.42 10.03 -3.98
N LEU A 21 4.66 10.05 -5.28
CA LEU A 21 3.99 9.15 -6.22
C LEU A 21 4.38 7.68 -5.97
N PHE A 22 5.66 7.42 -5.64
CA PHE A 22 6.12 6.11 -5.22
C PHE A 22 5.40 5.65 -3.94
N ILE A 23 5.41 6.45 -2.88
CA ILE A 23 4.72 6.10 -1.64
C ILE A 23 3.25 5.86 -1.92
N THR A 24 2.54 6.72 -2.65
CA THR A 24 1.12 6.48 -2.97
C THR A 24 0.90 5.18 -3.75
N ILE A 25 1.72 4.87 -4.75
CA ILE A 25 1.61 3.64 -5.55
C ILE A 25 2.00 2.38 -4.78
N PHE A 26 2.82 2.46 -3.74
CA PHE A 26 3.22 1.28 -2.96
C PHE A 26 2.45 1.17 -1.64
N LEU A 27 2.34 2.26 -0.89
CA LEU A 27 1.66 2.34 0.40
C LEU A 27 0.18 1.99 0.27
N PHE A 28 -0.57 2.59 -0.65
CA PHE A 28 -2.00 2.29 -0.79
C PHE A 28 -2.28 0.82 -1.12
N PRO A 29 -1.63 0.19 -2.11
CA PRO A 29 -1.87 -1.22 -2.38
C PRO A 29 -1.36 -2.14 -1.27
N ILE A 30 -0.21 -1.86 -0.64
CA ILE A 30 0.23 -2.63 0.52
C ILE A 30 -0.83 -2.55 1.63
N LEU A 31 -1.32 -1.35 1.92
CA LEU A 31 -2.37 -1.13 2.90
C LEU A 31 -3.65 -1.88 2.51
N SER A 32 -4.05 -1.83 1.23
CA SER A 32 -5.20 -2.58 0.70
C SER A 32 -5.04 -4.09 0.91
N VAL A 33 -3.87 -4.67 0.64
CA VAL A 33 -3.62 -6.11 0.83
C VAL A 33 -3.65 -6.47 2.31
N ILE A 34 -3.08 -5.63 3.19
CA ILE A 34 -3.14 -5.86 4.64
C ILE A 34 -4.59 -5.82 5.14
N PHE A 35 -5.39 -4.84 4.71
CA PHE A 35 -6.80 -4.77 5.12
C PHE A 35 -7.63 -5.90 4.55
N VAL A 36 -7.61 -6.12 3.24
CA VAL A 36 -8.45 -7.15 2.58
C VAL A 36 -7.96 -8.55 2.94
N GLY A 37 -6.65 -8.78 2.84
CA GLY A 37 -6.01 -10.05 3.18
C GLY A 37 -6.07 -10.32 4.67
N GLY A 38 -5.79 -9.34 5.52
CA GLY A 38 -5.91 -9.47 6.98
C GLY A 38 -7.34 -9.74 7.41
N TYR A 39 -8.32 -8.99 6.89
CA TYR A 39 -9.74 -9.22 7.19
C TYR A 39 -10.21 -10.60 6.71
N GLY A 40 -9.91 -10.98 5.47
CA GLY A 40 -10.24 -12.30 4.93
C GLY A 40 -9.57 -13.43 5.70
N PHE A 41 -8.30 -13.26 6.08
CA PHE A 41 -7.56 -14.23 6.89
C PHE A 41 -8.12 -14.33 8.31
N THR A 42 -8.47 -13.20 8.94
CA THR A 42 -9.12 -13.19 10.25
C THR A 42 -10.46 -13.90 10.20
N VAL A 43 -11.30 -13.61 9.21
CA VAL A 43 -12.58 -14.30 9.02
C VAL A 43 -12.37 -15.80 8.79
N TRP A 44 -11.40 -16.18 7.93
CA TRP A 44 -11.04 -17.57 7.69
C TRP A 44 -10.55 -18.28 8.96
N MET A 45 -9.73 -17.63 9.77
CA MET A 45 -9.26 -18.17 11.06
C MET A 45 -10.38 -18.27 12.09
N LEU A 46 -11.26 -17.28 12.17
CA LEU A 46 -12.45 -17.34 13.03
C LEU A 46 -13.39 -18.46 12.58
N GLN A 47 -13.54 -18.69 11.27
CA GLN A 47 -14.28 -19.83 10.73
C GLN A 47 -13.66 -21.15 11.20
N LEU A 48 -12.34 -21.32 11.06
CA LEU A 48 -11.64 -22.53 11.49
C LEU A 48 -11.71 -22.76 13.02
N PHE A 49 -11.60 -21.72 13.84
CA PHE A 49 -11.55 -21.84 15.30
C PHE A 49 -12.92 -22.00 15.97
N ILE A 50 -13.97 -21.36 15.43
CA ILE A 50 -15.28 -21.29 16.10
C ILE A 50 -16.38 -22.03 15.33
N PHE A 51 -16.37 -22.00 14.00
CA PHE A 51 -17.52 -22.43 13.20
C PHE A 51 -17.33 -23.77 12.45
N GLY A 52 -16.15 -24.39 12.57
CA GLY A 52 -15.84 -25.61 11.82
C GLY A 52 -15.48 -25.30 10.35
N PRO A 53 -14.87 -26.28 9.64
CA PRO A 53 -14.16 -26.05 8.38
C PRO A 53 -15.00 -25.27 7.35
N PRO A 54 -14.44 -24.20 6.76
CA PRO A 54 -15.16 -23.39 5.79
C PRO A 54 -15.40 -24.22 4.51
N GLY A 55 -16.63 -24.69 4.31
CA GLY A 55 -16.94 -25.48 3.11
C GLY A 55 -18.30 -26.18 2.99
N HIS A 56 -19.09 -26.40 4.06
CA HIS A 56 -20.44 -26.98 3.91
C HIS A 56 -21.52 -25.91 4.06
N GLY A 57 -21.76 -25.19 2.96
CA GLY A 57 -23.08 -24.66 2.65
C GLY A 57 -23.78 -25.68 1.76
N GLY A 58 -24.53 -26.59 2.38
CA GLY A 58 -25.33 -27.65 1.77
C GLY A 58 -26.16 -28.33 2.83
#